data_AF-A0A662GIN5-F1
#
_entry.id   AF-A0A662GIN5-F1
#
_cell.length_a   1.000
_cell.length_b   1.000
_cell.length_c   1.000
_cell.angle_alpha   90.00
_cell.angle_beta   90.00
_cell.angle_gamma   90.00
#
_symmetry.space_group_name_H-M   'P 1'
#
loop_
_entity.id
_entity.type
_entity.pdbx_description
1 polymer ?
#
loop_
_entity_poly.entity_id
_entity_poly.type
_entity_poly.pdbx_seq_one_letter_code
_entity_poly.pdbx_strand_id
1 'polypeptide(L)' 'MVKCPNCGAEAEKPSKTWRYGVFTVEAYTCEGCGLRFREYSRDEKHVFMLKLEKGKGFVKA' A
#
# COMPACT_ATOMS: atom_id res chain seq x y z
N MET A 1 4.05 7.91 -7.27
CA MET A 1 3.01 8.51 -6.40
C MET A 1 1.85 7.53 -6.35
N VAL A 2 1.52 7.01 -5.17
CA VAL A 2 0.44 6.04 -5.01
C VAL A 2 -0.74 6.72 -4.33
N LYS A 3 -1.95 6.59 -4.89
CA LYS A 3 -3.14 7.19 -4.28
C LYS A 3 -3.63 6.33 -3.12
N CYS A 4 -3.91 6.97 -2.00
CA CYS A 4 -4.52 6.35 -0.85
C CYS A 4 -5.91 5.82 -1.22
N PRO A 5 -6.21 4.52 -1.01
CA PRO A 5 -7.50 3.94 -1.40
C PRO A 5 -8.68 4.39 -0.54
N ASN A 6 -8.43 5.15 0.54
CA ASN A 6 -9.48 5.62 1.44
C ASN A 6 -9.85 7.08 1.21
N CYS A 7 -8.87 7.99 1.14
CA CYS A 7 -9.13 9.43 0.99
C CYS A 7 -8.65 10.02 -0.35
N GLY A 8 -8.02 9.23 -1.21
CA GLY A 8 -7.51 9.69 -2.51
C GLY A 8 -6.23 10.55 -2.45
N ALA A 9 -5.72 10.86 -1.26
CA ALA A 9 -4.48 11.62 -1.09
C ALA A 9 -3.27 10.87 -1.68
N GLU A 10 -2.33 11.61 -2.25
CA GLU A 10 -1.12 11.04 -2.85
C GLU A 10 -0.09 10.73 -1.77
N ALA A 11 0.37 9.49 -1.71
CA ALA A 11 1.53 9.08 -0.94
C ALA A 11 2.76 9.11 -1.86
N GLU A 12 3.69 10.01 -1.57
CA GLU A 12 4.88 10.20 -2.42
C GLU A 12 5.98 9.17 -2.12
N LYS A 13 6.16 8.76 -0.85
CA LYS A 13 7.26 7.88 -0.46
C LYS A 13 6.76 6.64 0.28
N PRO A 14 7.22 5.43 -0.10
CA PRO A 14 6.99 4.25 0.71
C PRO A 14 7.74 4.41 2.04
N SER A 15 7.05 4.13 3.14
CA SER A 15 7.68 4.09 4.47
C SER A 15 8.62 2.89 4.61
N LYS A 16 8.34 1.81 3.87
CA LYS A 16 9.17 0.61 3.86
C LYS A 16 8.95 -0.17 2.58
N THR A 17 10.04 -0.71 2.03
CA THR A 17 10.00 -1.62 0.88
C THR A 17 10.67 -2.93 1.25
N TRP A 18 10.07 -4.07 0.88
CA TRP A 18 10.66 -5.40 1.06
C TRP A 18 10.21 -6.35 -0.03
N ARG A 19 10.95 -7.44 -0.21
CA ARG A 19 10.56 -8.54 -1.11
C ARG A 19 9.75 -9.58 -0.36
N TYR A 20 8.67 -10.06 -0.99
CA TYR A 20 7.81 -11.13 -0.52
C TYR A 20 7.62 -12.15 -1.66
N GLY A 21 8.49 -13.17 -1.69
CA GLY A 21 8.53 -14.13 -2.79
C GLY A 21 8.83 -13.44 -4.13
N VAL A 22 7.89 -13.57 -5.08
CA VAL A 22 7.97 -12.90 -6.40
C VAL A 22 7.47 -11.45 -6.38
N PHE A 23 6.96 -10.98 -5.25
CA PHE A 23 6.41 -9.63 -5.13
C PHE A 23 7.41 -8.68 -4.47
N THR A 24 7.48 -7.46 -4.99
CA THR A 24 8.00 -6.29 -4.30
C THR A 24 6.84 -5.65 -3.56
N VAL A 25 6.99 -5.46 -2.26
CA VAL A 25 5.96 -4.86 -1.40
C VAL A 25 6.43 -3.51 -0.91
N GLU A 26 5.62 -2.50 -1.15
CA GLU A 26 5.85 -1.13 -0.72
C GLU A 26 4.75 -0.73 0.26
N ALA A 27 5.12 -0.47 1.51
CA ALA A 27 4.18 0.02 2.51
C ALA A 27 4.15 1.54 2.52
N TYR A 28 2.94 2.08 2.57
CA TYR A 28 2.66 3.50 2.64
C TYR A 28 1.80 3.78 3.87
N THR A 29 2.02 4.97 4.45
CA THR A 29 1.12 5.55 5.44
C THR A 29 0.58 6.83 4.85
N CYS A 30 -0.73 6.92 4.69
CA CYS A 30 -1.37 8.14 4.20
C CYS A 30 -1.30 9.21 5.28
N GLU A 31 -0.68 10.37 5.00
CA GLU A 31 -0.65 11.48 5.94
C GLU A 31 -2.02 12.15 6.11
N GLY A 32 -2.88 12.12 5.08
CA GLY A 32 -4.20 12.75 5.13
C GLY A 32 -5.24 12.01 5.99
N CYS A 33 -5.16 10.67 6.10
CA CYS A 33 -6.13 9.90 6.89
C CYS A 33 -5.51 8.89 7.87
N GLY A 34 -4.17 8.79 7.93
CA GLY A 34 -3.45 7.84 8.77
C GLY A 34 -3.55 6.38 8.31
N LEU A 35 -4.22 6.08 7.20
CA LEU A 35 -4.40 4.72 6.71
C LEU A 35 -3.05 4.13 6.29
N ARG A 36 -2.76 2.93 6.79
CA ARG A 36 -1.64 2.11 6.31
C ARG A 36 -2.11 1.23 5.17
N PHE A 37 -1.41 1.27 4.05
CA PHE A 37 -1.69 0.41 2.91
C PHE A 37 -0.38 -0.10 2.31
N ARG A 38 -0.47 -1.13 1.48
CA ARG A 38 0.66 -1.84 0.89
C ARG A 38 0.37 -2.08 -0.57
N GLU A 39 1.30 -1.69 -1.41
CA GLU A 39 1.30 -2.02 -2.82
C GLU A 39 2.12 -3.28 -3.05
N TYR A 40 1.58 -4.20 -3.83
CA TYR A 40 2.27 -5.42 -4.27
C TYR A 40 2.50 -5.32 -5.76
N SER A 41 3.77 -5.30 -6.13
CA SER A 41 4.25 -5.21 -7.50
C SER A 41 5.03 -6.45 -7.87
N ARG A 42 4.97 -6.89 -9.12
CA ARG A 42 5.72 -8.02 -9.67
C ARG A 42 6.29 -7.60 -11.00
N ASP A 43 7.59 -7.77 -11.20
CA ASP A 43 8.29 -7.35 -12.43
C ASP A 43 7.98 -5.87 -12.78
N GLU A 44 8.05 -4.99 -11.77
CA GLU A 44 7.74 -3.54 -11.85
C GLU A 44 6.30 -3.20 -12.26
N LYS A 45 5.41 -4.19 -12.31
CA LYS A 45 3.98 -4.00 -12.56
C LYS A 45 3.20 -4.11 -11.27
N HIS A 46 2.35 -3.12 -10.99
CA HIS A 46 1.37 -3.19 -9.91
C HIS A 46 0.46 -4.41 -10.11
N VAL A 47 0.33 -5.26 -9.08
CA VAL A 47 -0.55 -6.43 -9.08
C VAL A 47 -1.80 -6.17 -8.26
N PHE A 48 -1.64 -5.79 -6.99
CA PHE A 48 -2.75 -5.45 -6.11
C PHE A 48 -2.29 -4.59 -4.93
N MET A 49 -3.26 -3.93 -4.32
CA MET A 49 -3.07 -3.13 -3.12
C MET A 49 -3.85 -3.73 -1.95
N LEU A 50 -3.26 -3.71 -0.76
CA LEU A 50 -3.93 -4.07 0.49
C LEU A 50 -3.99 -2.85 1.41
N LYS A 51 -5.15 -2.55 1.98
CA LYS A 51 -5.34 -1.51 3.01
C LYS A 51 -5.58 -2.14 4.37
N LEU A 52 -5.08 -1.50 5.43
CA LEU A 52 -5.31 -1.92 6.80
C LEU A 52 -6.69 -1.43 7.27
N GLU A 53 -7.65 -2.35 7.40
CA GLU A 53 -8.95 -2.07 8.00
C GLU A 53 -8.97 -2.47 9.47
N LYS A 54 -9.45 -1.55 10.32
CA LYS A 54 -9.59 -1.77 11.76
C LYS A 54 -10.54 -2.94 12.01
N GLY A 55 -10.05 -3.99 12.68
CA GLY A 55 -10.82 -5.19 13.01
C GLY A 55 -10.79 -6.31 11.96
N LYS A 56 -10.32 -6.05 10.73
CA LYS A 56 -10.20 -7.07 9.67
C LYS A 56 -8.76 -7.34 9.23
N GLY A 57 -7.82 -6.46 9.57
CA GLY A 57 -6.42 -6.58 9.14
C GLY A 57 -6.23 -6.01 7.73
N PHE A 58 -5.30 -6.58 6.97
CA PHE A 58 -5.06 -6.13 5.59
C PHE A 58 -6.07 -6.76 4.64
N VAL A 59 -6.91 -5.92 4.03
CA VAL A 59 -7.90 -6.32 3.02
C VAL A 59 -7.51 -5.77 1.67
N LYS A 60 -7.97 -6.41 0.58
CA LYS A 60 -7.76 -5.89 -0.77
C LYS A 60 -8.47 -4.54 -0.92
N ALA A 61 -7.73 -3.55 -1.41
CA ALA A 61 -8.21 -2.18 -1.59
C ALA A 61 -9.10 -2.06 -2.83
#